data_AF-A0A7S4D0J2-F1
#
_entry.id   AF-A0A7S4D0J2-F1
#
_cell.length_a   1.000
_cell.length_b   1.000
_cell.length_c   1.000
_cell.angle_alpha   90.00
_cell.angle_beta   90.00
_cell.angle_gamma   90.00
#
_symmetry.space_group_name_H-M   'P 1'
#
loop_
_entity.id
_entity.type
_entity.pdbx_description
1 polymer ?
#
loop_
_entity_poly.entity_id
_entity_poly.type
_entity_poly.pdbx_seq_one_letter_code
_entity_poly.pdbx_strand_id
1 'polypeptide(L)'
;MDMAGRRLRAVDLTTAPYPGFPTDLQPLFVLLNAVANGAGAITDTIFKDRFQVVPELQKMGADAVFDGAATVRVTGGTLSAACVSARDLRGAASLVIAACVATGVTTVTGLEHLHRGYGNFFECLSALGAQFAWVTHLETLGPPAAKCRGLPLQALLGKAEQCNGCAGRCRECGPGKWCDVRSGSVCGVTSMGRSPMDYCSL
;
A
#
# COMPACT_ATOMS: atom_id res chain seq x y z
N MET A 1 19.43 -18.61 -6.49
CA MET A 1 20.01 -17.25 -6.59
C MET A 1 19.91 -16.62 -5.22
N ASP A 2 21.04 -16.29 -4.59
CA ASP A 2 21.06 -15.55 -3.33
C ASP A 2 21.06 -14.04 -3.65
N MET A 3 20.06 -13.33 -3.15
CA MET A 3 19.88 -11.88 -3.31
C MET A 3 20.20 -11.12 -2.03
N ALA A 4 20.71 -11.79 -0.98
CA ALA A 4 21.09 -11.16 0.27
C ALA A 4 22.12 -10.04 0.03
N GLY A 5 21.81 -8.83 0.53
CA GLY A 5 22.68 -7.65 0.41
C GLY A 5 22.79 -7.04 -1.00
N ARG A 6 22.03 -7.53 -1.99
CA ARG A 6 22.04 -7.00 -3.36
C ARG A 6 20.79 -6.18 -3.63
N ARG A 7 20.95 -5.02 -4.27
CA ARG A 7 19.82 -4.26 -4.80
C ARG A 7 19.40 -4.83 -6.15
N LEU A 8 18.08 -4.87 -6.37
CA LEU A 8 17.48 -5.19 -7.65
C LEU A 8 17.95 -4.18 -8.71
N ARG A 9 18.00 -4.61 -9.97
CA ARG A 9 18.27 -3.73 -11.12
C ARG A 9 16.99 -3.64 -11.94
N ALA A 10 16.65 -2.43 -12.38
CA ALA A 10 15.52 -2.22 -13.25
C ALA A 10 15.74 -2.95 -14.58
N VAL A 11 14.65 -3.43 -15.17
CA VAL A 11 14.69 -4.21 -16.41
C VAL A 11 13.74 -3.61 -17.43
N ASP A 12 14.16 -3.68 -18.70
CA ASP A 12 13.29 -3.41 -19.84
C ASP A 12 12.57 -4.68 -20.25
N LEU A 13 11.26 -4.59 -20.49
CA LEU A 13 10.44 -5.76 -20.70
C LEU A 13 9.32 -5.48 -21.70
N THR A 14 9.20 -6.34 -22.70
CA THR A 14 8.11 -6.29 -23.69
C THR A 14 7.29 -7.58 -23.62
N THR A 15 5.98 -7.48 -23.39
CA THR A 15 5.08 -8.63 -23.41
C THR A 15 4.92 -9.16 -24.83
N ALA A 16 4.73 -10.47 -24.97
CA ALA A 16 4.48 -11.11 -26.27
C ALA A 16 3.68 -12.41 -26.08
N PRO A 17 3.02 -12.93 -27.13
CA PRO A 17 2.34 -14.22 -27.06
C PRO A 17 3.33 -15.33 -26.71
N TYR A 18 2.84 -16.42 -26.12
CA TYR A 18 3.65 -17.58 -25.78
C TYR A 18 4.50 -18.03 -26.99
N PRO A 19 5.82 -18.24 -26.85
CA PRO A 19 6.62 -18.40 -25.63
C PRO A 19 7.23 -17.11 -25.03
N GLY A 20 6.78 -15.94 -25.49
CA GLY A 20 7.22 -14.64 -25.00
C GLY A 20 6.74 -14.32 -23.57
N PHE A 21 7.07 -13.12 -23.10
CA PHE A 21 6.77 -12.73 -21.73
C PHE A 21 5.26 -12.50 -21.52
N PRO A 22 4.65 -13.12 -20.48
CA PRO A 22 3.22 -13.03 -20.25
C PRO A 22 2.79 -11.67 -19.70
N THR A 23 1.75 -11.08 -20.31
CA THR A 23 1.07 -9.86 -19.83
C THR A 23 0.60 -9.97 -18.37
N ASP A 24 0.30 -11.18 -17.87
CA ASP A 24 -0.16 -11.35 -16.47
C ASP A 24 0.88 -11.02 -15.41
N LEU A 25 2.18 -11.07 -15.75
CA LEU A 25 3.26 -10.77 -14.81
C LEU A 25 3.68 -9.30 -14.85
N GLN A 26 3.22 -8.54 -15.85
CA GLN A 26 3.59 -7.14 -16.04
C GLN A 26 3.40 -6.27 -14.77
N PRO A 27 2.28 -6.35 -14.02
CA PRO A 27 2.09 -5.53 -12.82
C PRO A 27 3.17 -5.74 -11.75
N LEU A 28 3.62 -6.98 -11.57
CA LEU A 28 4.66 -7.33 -10.60
C LEU A 28 6.02 -6.78 -11.03
N PHE A 29 6.31 -6.74 -12.33
CA PHE A 29 7.55 -6.16 -12.84
C PHE A 29 7.55 -4.62 -12.79
N VAL A 30 6.39 -3.97 -12.89
CA VAL A 30 6.27 -2.53 -12.63
C VAL A 30 6.66 -2.24 -11.18
N LEU A 31 6.13 -3.00 -10.22
CA LEU A 31 6.54 -2.89 -8.83
C LEU A 31 8.03 -3.17 -8.65
N LEU A 32 8.55 -4.23 -9.27
CA LEU A 32 9.98 -4.57 -9.22
C LEU A 32 10.84 -3.38 -9.64
N ASN A 33 10.54 -2.76 -10.78
CA ASN A 33 11.25 -1.60 -11.28
C ASN A 33 11.11 -0.40 -10.34
N ALA A 34 9.95 -0.21 -9.70
CA ALA A 34 9.71 0.89 -8.76
C ALA A 34 10.59 0.81 -7.50
N VAL A 35 11.08 -0.37 -7.12
CA VAL A 35 11.97 -0.57 -5.96
C VAL A 35 13.41 -0.94 -6.35
N ALA A 36 13.69 -1.06 -7.65
CA ALA A 36 15.01 -1.43 -8.15
C ALA A 36 15.97 -0.23 -8.24
N ASN A 37 17.21 -0.48 -8.66
CA ASN A 37 18.17 0.56 -9.02
C ASN A 37 18.14 0.82 -10.53
N GLY A 38 18.11 2.08 -10.92
CA GLY A 38 18.03 2.53 -12.31
C GLY A 38 16.59 2.78 -12.79
N ALA A 39 16.45 2.92 -14.11
CA ALA A 39 15.15 3.07 -14.76
C ALA A 39 14.95 1.90 -15.73
N GLY A 40 13.70 1.48 -15.91
CA GLY A 40 13.31 0.45 -16.86
C GLY A 40 11.97 0.77 -17.50
N ALA A 41 11.73 0.22 -18.69
CA ALA A 41 10.50 0.39 -19.45
C ALA A 41 9.77 -0.94 -19.57
N ILE A 42 8.46 -0.92 -19.34
CA ILE A 42 7.61 -2.09 -19.54
C ILE A 42 6.57 -1.77 -20.60
N THR A 43 6.59 -2.52 -21.70
CA THR A 43 5.70 -2.38 -22.85
C THR A 43 4.77 -3.58 -22.93
N ASP A 44 3.45 -3.36 -22.85
CA ASP A 44 2.45 -4.40 -23.10
C ASP A 44 1.91 -4.33 -24.53
N THR A 45 2.23 -5.34 -25.34
CA THR A 45 1.76 -5.45 -26.74
C THR A 45 0.40 -6.12 -26.87
N ILE A 46 -0.07 -6.81 -25.82
CA ILE A 46 -1.30 -7.61 -25.83
C ILE A 46 -2.47 -6.77 -25.30
N PHE A 47 -2.31 -6.15 -24.12
CA PHE A 47 -3.37 -5.36 -23.48
C PHE A 47 -2.85 -3.98 -23.06
N LYS A 48 -3.14 -2.97 -23.86
CA LYS A 48 -2.63 -1.61 -23.69
C LYS A 48 -3.19 -0.91 -22.45
N ASP A 49 -4.44 -1.17 -22.08
CA ASP A 49 -5.13 -0.50 -20.96
C ASP A 49 -4.91 -1.15 -19.57
N ARG A 50 -3.94 -2.07 -19.44
CA ARG A 50 -3.76 -2.93 -18.25
C ARG A 50 -2.88 -2.34 -17.14
N PHE A 51 -2.36 -1.13 -17.32
CA PHE A 51 -1.50 -0.45 -16.34
C PHE A 51 -2.27 0.21 -15.17
N GLN A 52 -3.38 -0.38 -14.72
CA GLN A 52 -4.23 0.17 -13.64
C GLN A 52 -3.52 0.22 -12.28
N VAL A 53 -2.46 -0.57 -12.09
CA VAL A 53 -1.60 -0.56 -10.90
C VAL A 53 -0.73 0.70 -10.81
N VAL A 54 -0.39 1.32 -11.94
CA VAL A 54 0.59 2.42 -12.00
C VAL A 54 0.12 3.66 -11.21
N PRO A 55 -1.12 4.15 -11.36
CA PRO A 55 -1.60 5.29 -10.57
C PRO A 55 -1.58 5.04 -9.06
N GLU A 56 -1.82 3.80 -8.62
CA GLU A 56 -1.81 3.45 -7.20
C GLU A 56 -0.37 3.38 -6.66
N LEU A 57 0.58 2.87 -7.44
CA LEU A 57 2.01 2.94 -7.10
C LEU A 57 2.53 4.38 -7.08
N GLN A 58 2.05 5.25 -7.97
CA GLN A 58 2.37 6.68 -7.94
C GLN A 58 1.89 7.34 -6.63
N LYS A 59 0.72 6.95 -6.08
CA LYS A 59 0.28 7.42 -4.75
C LYS A 59 1.23 7.01 -3.63
N MET A 60 1.90 5.87 -3.78
CA MET A 60 2.93 5.39 -2.86
C MET A 60 4.29 6.07 -3.09
N GLY A 61 4.42 6.95 -4.09
CA GLY A 61 5.63 7.68 -4.40
C GLY A 61 6.52 7.05 -5.48
N ALA A 62 6.02 6.08 -6.25
CA ALA A 62 6.74 5.54 -7.40
C ALA A 62 6.88 6.59 -8.51
N ASP A 63 8.09 6.74 -9.05
CA ASP A 63 8.32 7.52 -10.28
C ASP A 63 8.01 6.64 -11.49
N ALA A 64 6.80 6.79 -12.01
CA ALA A 64 6.33 6.06 -13.18
C ALA A 64 5.68 7.03 -14.17
N VAL A 65 6.03 6.95 -15.44
CA VAL A 65 5.55 7.82 -16.50
C VAL A 65 5.07 6.97 -17.68
N PHE A 66 3.87 7.25 -18.15
CA PHE A 66 3.34 6.63 -19.36
C PHE A 66 4.06 7.17 -20.60
N ASP A 67 4.58 6.26 -21.43
CA ASP A 67 5.17 6.56 -22.73
C ASP A 67 4.23 6.03 -23.83
N GLY A 68 3.24 6.85 -24.18
CA GLY A 68 2.13 6.41 -25.03
C GLY A 68 1.17 5.47 -24.30
N ALA A 69 0.37 4.72 -25.06
CA ALA A 69 -0.70 3.90 -24.49
C ALA A 69 -0.24 2.54 -23.97
N ALA A 70 0.91 2.03 -24.42
CA ALA A 70 1.33 0.65 -24.21
C ALA A 70 2.58 0.52 -23.33
N THR A 71 3.26 1.62 -23.02
CA THR A 71 4.55 1.58 -22.30
C THR A 71 4.49 2.41 -21.04
N VAL A 72 5.08 1.91 -19.97
CA VAL A 72 5.37 2.67 -18.75
C VAL A 72 6.86 2.66 -18.49
N ARG A 73 7.47 3.83 -18.32
CA ARG A 73 8.82 3.98 -17.78
C ARG A 73 8.73 4.12 -16.27
N VAL A 74 9.54 3.38 -15.54
CA VAL A 74 9.58 3.38 -14.08
C VAL A 74 11.01 3.59 -13.63
N THR A 75 11.23 4.62 -12.82
CA THR A 75 12.50 4.87 -12.16
C THR A 75 12.42 4.34 -10.73
N GLY A 76 13.42 3.57 -10.35
CA GLY A 76 13.46 2.96 -9.03
C GLY A 76 13.72 3.96 -7.91
N GLY A 77 13.06 3.72 -6.77
CA GLY A 77 13.10 4.58 -5.60
C GLY A 77 12.61 3.89 -4.33
N THR A 78 12.05 4.67 -3.41
CA THR A 78 11.45 4.17 -2.17
C THR A 78 9.95 4.38 -2.18
N LEU A 79 9.20 3.37 -1.76
CA LEU A 79 7.76 3.48 -1.59
C LEU A 79 7.40 3.92 -0.16
N SER A 80 6.31 4.65 -0.05
CA SER A 80 5.78 5.19 1.19
C SER A 80 4.32 4.79 1.39
N ALA A 81 3.92 4.76 2.65
CA ALA A 81 2.56 4.46 3.06
C ALA A 81 1.52 5.34 2.35
N ALA A 82 0.51 4.70 1.76
CA ALA A 82 -0.62 5.37 1.13
C ALA A 82 -1.92 4.56 1.29
N CYS A 83 -3.05 5.18 0.95
CA CYS A 83 -4.30 4.45 0.74
C CYS A 83 -4.43 4.12 -0.75
N VAL A 84 -4.39 2.83 -1.07
CA VAL A 84 -4.43 2.34 -2.46
C VAL A 84 -5.61 1.40 -2.67
N SER A 85 -6.11 1.34 -3.89
CA SER A 85 -7.28 0.54 -4.25
C SER A 85 -6.98 -0.37 -5.44
N ALA A 86 -7.11 -1.67 -5.23
CA ALA A 86 -6.96 -2.66 -6.28
C ALA A 86 -8.22 -2.76 -7.15
N ARG A 87 -8.02 -2.95 -8.47
CA ARG A 87 -9.11 -3.09 -9.46
C ARG A 87 -9.06 -4.41 -10.24
N ASP A 88 -7.99 -5.17 -10.08
CA ASP A 88 -7.76 -6.39 -10.82
C ASP A 88 -6.97 -7.40 -9.99
N LEU A 89 -6.98 -8.66 -10.41
CA LEU A 89 -6.35 -9.78 -9.69
C LEU A 89 -4.83 -9.59 -9.52
N ARG A 90 -4.12 -9.17 -10.58
CA ARG A 90 -2.65 -9.10 -10.58
C ARG A 90 -2.15 -7.79 -9.97
N GLY A 91 -2.87 -6.70 -10.21
CA GLY A 91 -2.70 -5.42 -9.53
C GLY A 91 -2.94 -5.53 -8.02
N ALA A 92 -3.95 -6.28 -7.58
CA ALA A 92 -4.18 -6.55 -6.15
C ALA A 92 -2.97 -7.21 -5.49
N ALA A 93 -2.47 -8.31 -6.08
CA ALA A 93 -1.29 -9.00 -5.57
C ALA A 93 -0.05 -8.07 -5.57
N SER A 94 0.12 -7.28 -6.63
CA SER A 94 1.19 -6.30 -6.71
C SER A 94 1.10 -5.24 -5.61
N LEU A 95 -0.08 -4.67 -5.35
CA LEU A 95 -0.24 -3.64 -4.32
C LEU A 95 -0.02 -4.17 -2.90
N VAL A 96 -0.44 -5.41 -2.61
CA VAL A 96 -0.15 -6.05 -1.32
C VAL A 96 1.37 -6.23 -1.13
N ILE A 97 2.09 -6.67 -2.17
CA ILE A 97 3.55 -6.79 -2.10
C ILE A 97 4.20 -5.40 -1.98
N ALA A 98 3.69 -4.39 -2.70
CA ALA A 98 4.18 -3.03 -2.61
C ALA A 98 4.05 -2.47 -1.19
N ALA A 99 2.92 -2.74 -0.54
CA ALA A 99 2.66 -2.35 0.84
C ALA A 99 3.64 -3.02 1.83
N CYS A 100 4.01 -4.29 1.60
CA CYS A 100 5.00 -4.98 2.43
C CYS A 100 6.41 -4.37 2.33
N VAL A 101 6.73 -3.69 1.22
CA VAL A 101 8.05 -3.07 0.97
C VAL A 101 8.04 -1.56 1.29
N ALA A 102 6.85 -0.96 1.40
CA ALA A 102 6.71 0.47 1.66
C ALA A 102 7.09 0.84 3.09
N THR A 103 7.54 2.08 3.28
CA THR A 103 7.81 2.62 4.61
C THR A 103 6.52 3.17 5.23
N GLY A 104 6.07 2.55 6.33
CA GLY A 104 4.87 2.93 7.09
C GLY A 104 3.68 2.00 6.82
N VAL A 105 2.52 2.33 7.40
CA VAL A 105 1.30 1.50 7.28
C VAL A 105 0.51 1.86 6.04
N THR A 106 0.35 0.91 5.12
CA THR A 106 -0.40 1.07 3.86
C THR A 106 -1.77 0.43 4.01
N THR A 107 -2.83 1.12 3.55
CA THR A 107 -4.18 0.56 3.53
C THR A 107 -4.54 0.17 2.11
N VAL A 108 -4.85 -1.11 1.89
CA VAL A 108 -5.22 -1.65 0.59
C VAL A 108 -6.70 -2.03 0.58
N THR A 109 -7.44 -1.47 -0.37
CA THR A 109 -8.86 -1.77 -0.62
C THR A 109 -9.05 -2.51 -1.95
N GLY A 110 -10.22 -3.08 -2.22
CA GLY A 110 -10.49 -3.75 -3.50
C GLY A 110 -9.90 -5.16 -3.61
N LEU A 111 -9.69 -5.85 -2.48
CA LEU A 111 -9.02 -7.15 -2.41
C LEU A 111 -9.92 -8.34 -2.76
N GLU A 112 -11.20 -8.13 -3.06
CA GLU A 112 -12.14 -9.17 -3.48
C GLU A 112 -11.66 -9.96 -4.71
N HIS A 113 -10.90 -9.30 -5.59
CA HIS A 113 -10.32 -9.93 -6.77
C HIS A 113 -9.27 -10.97 -6.43
N LEU A 114 -8.57 -10.83 -5.29
CA LEU A 114 -7.44 -11.68 -4.92
C LEU A 114 -7.87 -13.13 -4.66
N HIS A 115 -9.03 -13.32 -4.03
CA HIS A 115 -9.59 -14.63 -3.72
C HIS A 115 -9.93 -15.45 -4.97
N ARG A 116 -10.08 -14.82 -6.14
CA ARG A 116 -10.41 -15.51 -7.40
C ARG A 116 -9.23 -16.26 -8.00
N GLY A 117 -8.00 -15.95 -7.61
CA GLY A 117 -6.81 -16.49 -8.27
C GLY A 117 -5.62 -16.82 -7.36
N TYR A 118 -5.67 -16.43 -6.08
CA TYR A 118 -4.64 -16.79 -5.11
C TYR A 118 -5.26 -17.47 -3.89
N GLY A 119 -4.96 -18.76 -3.72
CA GLY A 119 -5.25 -19.49 -2.49
C GLY A 119 -4.21 -19.17 -1.41
N ASN A 120 -4.66 -18.97 -0.18
CA ASN A 120 -3.81 -18.78 1.01
C ASN A 120 -2.75 -17.66 0.85
N PHE A 121 -3.02 -16.63 0.04
CA PHE A 121 -2.04 -15.60 -0.28
C PHE A 121 -1.48 -14.89 0.96
N PHE A 122 -2.38 -14.44 1.84
CA PHE A 122 -2.01 -13.77 3.08
C PHE A 122 -1.31 -14.71 4.05
N GLU A 123 -1.74 -15.97 4.17
CA GLU A 123 -1.08 -16.97 5.02
C GLU A 123 0.36 -17.21 4.57
N CYS A 124 0.60 -17.33 3.26
CA CYS A 124 1.93 -17.44 2.68
C CYS A 124 2.80 -16.22 2.99
N LEU A 125 2.27 -15.00 2.86
CA LEU A 125 3.00 -13.78 3.18
C LEU A 125 3.28 -13.65 4.69
N SER A 126 2.33 -14.04 5.54
CA SER A 126 2.52 -14.10 6.99
C SER A 126 3.61 -15.08 7.39
N ALA A 127 3.66 -16.25 6.75
CA ALA A 127 4.73 -17.23 6.98
C ALA A 127 6.11 -16.69 6.57
N LEU A 128 6.16 -15.71 5.65
CA LEU A 128 7.37 -14.98 5.26
C LEU A 128 7.67 -13.76 6.15
N GLY A 129 6.83 -13.47 7.14
CA GLY A 129 7.02 -12.38 8.12
C GLY A 129 6.26 -11.09 7.81
N ALA A 130 5.38 -11.08 6.81
CA ALA A 130 4.51 -9.93 6.56
C ALA A 130 3.44 -9.80 7.65
N GLN A 131 3.21 -8.58 8.13
CA GLN A 131 2.20 -8.27 9.14
C GLN A 131 0.99 -7.63 8.45
N PHE A 132 -0.21 -8.09 8.78
CA PHE A 132 -1.44 -7.51 8.27
C PHE A 132 -2.54 -7.52 9.31
N ALA A 133 -3.44 -6.55 9.23
CA ALA A 133 -4.64 -6.46 10.02
C ALA A 133 -5.85 -6.22 9.11
N TRP A 134 -6.91 -7.00 9.32
CA TRP A 134 -8.18 -6.75 8.64
C TRP A 134 -8.98 -5.72 9.41
N VAL A 135 -9.52 -4.73 8.70
CA VAL A 135 -10.34 -3.64 9.24
C VAL A 135 -11.67 -3.66 8.51
N THR A 136 -12.78 -3.36 9.18
CA THR A 136 -14.14 -3.37 8.59
C THR A 136 -14.69 -1.95 8.34
N HIS A 137 -14.12 -0.94 9.01
CA HIS A 137 -14.51 0.47 8.85
C HIS A 137 -13.28 1.36 8.64
N LEU A 138 -13.23 2.11 7.54
CA LEU A 138 -12.12 3.04 7.26
C LEU A 138 -12.06 4.23 8.24
N GLU A 139 -13.14 4.52 8.98
CA GLU A 139 -13.20 5.61 9.95
C GLU A 139 -12.36 5.36 11.21
N THR A 140 -12.03 4.10 11.53
CA THR A 140 -11.18 3.76 12.68
C THR A 140 -9.69 3.93 12.39
N LEU A 141 -9.32 3.96 11.11
CA LEU A 141 -7.97 4.29 10.67
C LEU A 141 -7.86 5.81 10.64
N GLY A 142 -7.19 6.38 11.65
CA GLY A 142 -6.79 7.79 11.61
C GLY A 142 -6.09 8.14 10.29
N PRO A 143 -6.08 9.42 9.87
CA PRO A 143 -5.42 9.80 8.62
C PRO A 143 -3.97 9.29 8.62
N PRO A 144 -3.44 8.82 7.48
CA PRO A 144 -2.08 8.29 7.42
C PRO A 144 -1.12 9.31 8.04
N ALA A 145 -0.21 8.83 8.89
CA ALA A 145 0.64 9.60 9.80
C ALA A 145 1.58 10.64 9.13
N ALA A 146 1.40 10.92 7.84
CA ALA A 146 2.12 11.94 7.09
C ALA A 146 1.91 13.38 7.60
N LYS A 147 0.84 13.66 8.37
CA LYS A 147 0.50 15.04 8.79
C LYS A 147 1.13 15.50 10.11
N CYS A 148 1.89 14.66 10.81
CA CYS A 148 2.45 14.98 12.13
C CYS A 148 3.99 15.07 12.15
N ARG A 149 4.63 15.57 11.08
CA ARG A 149 6.04 15.97 11.12
C ARG A 149 6.13 17.46 11.44
N GLY A 150 6.63 17.80 12.64
CA GLY A 150 7.09 19.17 12.96
C GLY A 150 6.58 19.84 14.23
N LEU A 151 5.77 19.20 15.08
CA LEU A 151 5.35 19.82 16.36
C LEU A 151 6.31 19.45 17.51
N PRO A 152 6.84 20.42 18.27
CA PRO A 152 7.75 20.14 19.38
C PRO A 152 7.04 19.38 20.50
N LEU A 153 7.71 18.37 21.07
CA LEU A 153 7.21 17.45 22.10
C LEU A 153 6.57 18.18 23.31
N GLN A 154 7.05 19.38 23.63
CA GLN A 154 6.56 20.21 24.75
C GLN A 154 5.18 20.84 24.48
N ALA A 155 4.79 21.04 23.20
CA ALA A 155 3.47 21.56 22.84
C ALA A 155 2.34 20.52 23.00
N LEU A 156 2.68 19.23 23.04
CA LEU A 156 1.73 18.13 23.24
C LEU A 156 1.50 17.84 24.73
N LEU A 157 2.51 18.06 25.58
CA LEU A 157 2.40 17.79 27.02
C LEU A 157 1.62 18.88 27.78
N GLY A 158 1.74 20.15 27.37
CA GLY A 158 1.05 21.26 28.03
C GLY A 158 -0.47 21.36 27.79
N LYS A 159 -1.04 20.55 26.90
CA LYS A 159 -2.49 20.53 26.60
C LYS A 159 -3.21 19.31 27.20
N ALA A 160 -2.48 18.39 27.83
CA ALA A 160 -3.05 17.14 28.36
C ALA A 160 -3.60 17.26 29.79
N GLU A 161 -3.40 18.39 30.48
CA GLU A 161 -3.81 18.57 31.89
C GLU A 161 -5.22 19.17 32.09
N GLN A 162 -5.92 19.56 31.01
CA GLN A 162 -7.23 20.24 31.11
C GLN A 162 -8.43 19.44 30.60
N CYS A 163 -8.32 18.11 30.48
CA CYS A 163 -9.46 17.25 30.11
C CYS A 163 -9.87 16.31 31.24
N ASN A 164 -10.32 16.88 32.36
CA ASN A 164 -11.17 16.17 33.31
C ASN A 164 -12.62 16.32 32.88
N GLY A 165 -13.20 15.27 32.30
CA GLY A 165 -14.64 15.09 32.18
C GLY A 165 -15.34 15.95 31.13
N CYS A 166 -16.02 15.26 30.21
CA CYS A 166 -17.12 15.75 29.39
C CYS A 166 -16.82 16.78 28.28
N ALA A 167 -17.02 16.30 27.05
CA ALA A 167 -17.62 17.04 25.92
C ALA A 167 -16.99 18.41 25.56
N GLY A 168 -15.79 18.40 24.95
CA GLY A 168 -15.16 19.62 24.43
C GLY A 168 -14.44 19.38 23.11
N ARG A 169 -14.98 19.94 22.02
CA ARG A 169 -14.44 19.91 20.65
C ARG A 169 -12.98 20.39 20.57
N CYS A 170 -12.08 19.57 20.02
CA CYS A 170 -10.77 20.03 19.58
C CYS A 170 -10.96 20.92 18.34
N ARG A 171 -10.51 22.18 18.38
CA ARG A 171 -10.77 23.20 17.35
C ARG A 171 -10.08 22.95 16.00
N GLU A 172 -9.16 21.99 15.93
CA GLU A 172 -8.42 21.63 14.69
C GLU A 172 -8.93 20.34 14.02
N CYS A 173 -9.76 19.57 14.72
CA CYS A 173 -10.34 18.35 14.19
C CYS A 173 -11.80 18.63 13.88
N GLY A 174 -12.19 18.61 12.61
CA GLY A 174 -13.59 18.73 12.21
C GLY A 174 -14.52 17.75 12.98
N PRO A 175 -15.84 17.97 12.93
CA PRO A 175 -16.80 17.23 13.75
C PRO A 175 -16.62 15.71 13.61
N GLY A 176 -16.39 15.02 14.75
CA GLY A 176 -16.37 13.55 14.82
C GLY A 176 -15.07 12.88 15.27
N LYS A 177 -14.00 13.60 15.65
CA LYS A 177 -12.72 12.97 16.07
C LYS A 177 -12.40 13.15 17.56
N TRP A 178 -11.99 12.06 18.19
CA TRP A 178 -11.46 11.98 19.56
C TRP A 178 -9.99 11.55 19.51
N CYS A 179 -9.12 12.21 20.29
CA CYS A 179 -7.76 11.75 20.54
C CYS A 179 -7.68 11.28 21.99
N ASP A 180 -7.38 9.99 22.22
CA ASP A 180 -6.85 9.54 23.50
C ASP A 180 -5.33 9.48 23.39
N VAL A 181 -4.65 10.38 24.12
CA VAL A 181 -3.21 10.60 24.05
C VAL A 181 -2.47 9.82 25.15
N ARG A 182 -3.17 9.03 25.99
CA ARG A 182 -2.54 8.45 27.20
C ARG A 182 -2.17 6.97 27.18
N SER A 183 -2.61 6.13 26.23
CA SER A 183 -2.41 4.68 26.36
C SER A 183 -1.38 4.02 25.43
N GLY A 184 -0.92 4.66 24.34
CA GLY A 184 0.04 4.02 23.41
C GLY A 184 -0.38 2.63 22.90
N SER A 185 -1.67 2.28 23.02
CA SER A 185 -2.23 0.98 22.68
C SER A 185 -3.66 1.19 22.18
N VAL A 186 -3.96 0.61 21.02
CA VAL A 186 -5.30 0.66 20.42
C VAL A 186 -6.19 -0.26 21.23
N CYS A 187 -7.22 0.33 21.82
CA CYS A 187 -8.26 -0.37 22.56
C CYS A 187 -9.18 -1.11 21.57
N GLY A 188 -9.31 -2.44 21.71
CA GLY A 188 -10.42 -3.24 21.18
C GLY A 188 -10.21 -3.90 19.82
N VAL A 189 -9.45 -5.01 19.78
CA VAL A 189 -9.55 -6.01 18.69
C VAL A 189 -10.47 -7.13 19.17
N THR A 190 -11.75 -7.10 18.81
CA THR A 190 -12.60 -8.30 18.93
C THR A 190 -12.36 -9.18 17.72
N SER A 191 -11.71 -10.31 17.96
CA SER A 191 -11.60 -11.42 17.02
C SER A 191 -12.99 -12.01 16.74
N MET A 192 -13.65 -11.66 15.63
CA MET A 192 -14.74 -12.48 15.07
C MET A 192 -15.19 -12.01 13.68
N GLY A 193 -15.24 -12.97 12.73
CA GLY A 193 -16.15 -12.96 11.59
C GLY A 193 -15.58 -12.47 10.25
N ARG A 194 -15.27 -13.42 9.36
CA ARG A 194 -14.97 -13.19 7.93
C ARG A 194 -16.17 -12.55 7.24
N SER A 195 -15.99 -11.45 6.52
CA SER A 195 -16.99 -10.89 5.61
C SER A 195 -16.38 -10.51 4.25
N PRO A 196 -17.19 -10.32 3.19
CA PRO A 196 -16.69 -9.93 1.87
C PRO A 196 -16.16 -8.48 1.78
N MET A 197 -16.27 -7.69 2.86
CA MET A 197 -15.97 -6.26 2.94
C MET A 197 -14.80 -5.98 3.90
N ASP A 198 -13.82 -6.87 3.93
CA ASP A 198 -12.68 -6.77 4.83
C ASP A 198 -11.54 -5.98 4.13
N TYR A 199 -11.08 -4.89 4.76
CA TYR A 199 -9.97 -4.04 4.32
C TYR A 199 -8.65 -4.58 4.92
N CYS A 200 -7.52 -4.54 4.21
CA CYS A 200 -6.24 -4.99 4.76
C CYS A 200 -5.31 -3.80 4.99
N SER A 201 -4.91 -3.59 6.25
CA SER A 201 -3.81 -2.71 6.63
C SER A 201 -2.53 -3.54 6.74
N LEU A 202 -1.44 -3.07 6.13
CA LEU A 202 -0.13 -3.70 6.05
C LEU A 202 0.92 -2.76 6.64
#